data_AF-A0A363CXY1-F1
#
_entry.id   AF-A0A363CXY1-F1
#
_cell.length_a   1.000
_cell.length_b   1.000
_cell.length_c   1.000
_cell.angle_alpha   90.00
_cell.angle_beta   90.00
_cell.angle_gamma   90.00
#
_symmetry.space_group_name_H-M   'P 1'
#
loop_
_entity.id
_entity.type
_entity.pdbx_description
1 polymer ?
#
loop_
_entity_poly.entity_id
_entity_poly.type
_entity_poly.pdbx_seq_one_letter_code
_entity_poly.pdbx_strand_id
1 'polypeptide(L)'
;MKIILSIIFIILNIYASELIDSTTCKGCHPTIYGEFYDSSHRKASIFENKVHKAMWDLHPDKQKESYTCATCHTPTDLELLKNLEENKKAMPENNNVQTQEAISCVYCHSIKDVENHAKANKNIISEEKKVFYSANENNRDQKNKSFKDEVSFFGMMKEKSGSPFHKIDYSNDNFYTGKMCMGCHSHMQNDNNFDLCRMDEKGAKDEETNCISCHMPKISGSATSIKITKEHRFHGFASGSKNQDLLAKYIKIDLKENSNNFEVSIKNEAAHNLFLQSLRLAQLKVSILRDSKTITLDTKSFARIIGKDGKPTMPWIADSEIENNMLKANERRVINYDVKLQKGDKVEVIFGYYTVNPKMIEKLNLQDDEESKKFNIIFSKFFYAK
;
A
#
# COMPACT_ATOMS: atom_id res chain seq x y z
N MET A 1 -47.86 -26.16 4.72
CA MET A 1 -46.83 -25.89 3.69
C MET A 1 -46.60 -24.39 3.46
N LYS A 2 -47.63 -23.58 3.15
CA LYS A 2 -47.48 -22.12 2.96
C LYS A 2 -46.90 -21.37 4.18
N ILE A 3 -47.34 -21.70 5.39
CA ILE A 3 -46.84 -21.08 6.64
C ILE A 3 -45.36 -21.42 6.88
N ILE A 4 -44.96 -22.66 6.59
CA ILE A 4 -43.55 -23.11 6.72
C ILE A 4 -42.67 -22.39 5.70
N LEU A 5 -43.13 -22.25 4.45
CA LEU A 5 -42.42 -21.48 3.41
C LEU A 5 -42.31 -19.99 3.77
N SER A 6 -43.36 -19.37 4.33
CA SER A 6 -43.32 -17.98 4.79
C SER A 6 -42.37 -17.79 5.98
N ILE A 7 -42.33 -18.74 6.92
CA ILE A 7 -41.38 -18.72 8.04
C ILE A 7 -39.95 -18.90 7.54
N ILE A 8 -39.70 -19.81 6.59
CA ILE A 8 -38.38 -19.97 5.96
C ILE A 8 -37.97 -18.68 5.23
N PHE A 9 -38.88 -18.02 4.52
CA PHE A 9 -38.58 -16.75 3.84
C PHE A 9 -38.27 -15.61 4.83
N ILE A 10 -39.00 -15.54 5.95
CA ILE A 10 -38.74 -14.55 7.01
C ILE A 10 -37.40 -14.83 7.70
N ILE A 11 -37.10 -16.10 8.00
CA ILE A 11 -35.81 -16.49 8.60
C ILE A 11 -34.65 -16.19 7.63
N LEU A 12 -34.79 -16.49 6.33
CA LEU A 12 -33.78 -16.17 5.32
C LEU A 12 -33.52 -14.66 5.21
N ASN A 13 -34.53 -13.82 5.41
CA ASN A 13 -34.37 -12.35 5.42
C ASN A 13 -33.76 -11.83 6.73
N ILE A 14 -33.99 -12.49 7.87
CA ILE A 14 -33.43 -12.08 9.17
C ILE A 14 -31.92 -12.37 9.24
N TYR A 15 -31.43 -13.39 8.53
CA TYR A 15 -29.99 -13.71 8.46
C TYR A 15 -29.22 -12.98 7.35
N ALA A 16 -29.88 -12.15 6.54
CA ALA A 16 -29.22 -11.33 5.53
C ALA A 16 -28.63 -10.05 6.15
N SER A 17 -27.65 -10.20 7.06
CA SER A 17 -26.68 -9.13 7.25
C SER A 17 -25.72 -9.17 6.05
N GLU A 18 -26.15 -8.58 4.93
CA GLU A 18 -25.32 -8.52 3.73
C GLU A 18 -24.07 -7.67 4.03
N LEU A 19 -22.96 -8.34 4.33
CA LEU A 19 -21.65 -7.79 4.06
C LEU A 19 -21.65 -7.41 2.58
N ILE A 20 -21.45 -6.13 2.28
CA ILE A 20 -21.46 -5.66 0.90
C ILE A 20 -20.09 -5.97 0.32
N ASP A 21 -20.02 -6.98 -0.53
CA ASP A 21 -18.80 -7.34 -1.25
C ASP A 21 -18.38 -6.22 -2.22
N SER A 22 -17.08 -6.05 -2.43
CA SER A 22 -16.50 -5.12 -3.41
C SER A 22 -16.96 -5.47 -4.85
N THR A 23 -17.33 -6.72 -5.11
CA THR A 23 -17.95 -7.14 -6.37
C THR A 23 -19.30 -6.45 -6.64
N THR A 24 -20.03 -6.06 -5.59
CA THR A 24 -21.24 -5.23 -5.73
C THR A 24 -20.89 -3.86 -6.28
N CYS A 25 -19.78 -3.27 -5.80
CA CYS A 25 -19.30 -1.96 -6.26
C CYS A 25 -18.87 -2.01 -7.74
N LYS A 26 -18.32 -3.13 -8.22
CA LYS A 26 -17.91 -3.34 -9.62
C LYS A 26 -19.03 -3.04 -10.62
N GLY A 27 -20.29 -3.33 -10.29
CA GLY A 27 -21.43 -3.10 -11.19
C GLY A 27 -21.60 -1.63 -11.59
N CYS A 28 -21.24 -0.70 -10.70
CA CYS A 28 -21.28 0.74 -10.97
C CYS A 28 -19.89 1.36 -11.15
N HIS A 29 -18.83 0.73 -10.64
CA HIS A 29 -17.45 1.25 -10.64
C HIS A 29 -16.45 0.25 -11.26
N PRO A 30 -16.64 -0.20 -12.51
CA PRO A 30 -15.85 -1.29 -13.08
C PRO A 30 -14.36 -0.95 -13.25
N THR A 31 -14.03 0.29 -13.62
CA THR A 31 -12.63 0.74 -13.76
C THR A 31 -11.92 0.74 -12.42
N ILE A 32 -12.50 1.41 -11.42
CA ILE A 32 -11.94 1.49 -10.05
C ILE A 32 -11.79 0.08 -9.44
N TYR A 33 -12.79 -0.78 -9.62
CA TYR A 33 -12.70 -2.16 -9.18
C TYR A 33 -11.55 -2.91 -9.87
N GLY A 34 -11.37 -2.73 -11.18
CA GLY A 34 -10.25 -3.35 -11.91
C GLY A 34 -8.89 -2.92 -11.37
N GLU A 35 -8.71 -1.63 -11.06
CA GLU A 35 -7.50 -1.10 -10.43
C GLU A 35 -7.28 -1.72 -9.04
N PHE A 36 -8.33 -1.75 -8.21
CA PHE A 36 -8.30 -2.31 -6.86
C PHE A 36 -8.02 -3.82 -6.86
N TYR A 37 -8.62 -4.58 -7.76
CA TYR A 37 -8.53 -6.04 -7.82
C TYR A 37 -7.07 -6.52 -7.93
N ASP A 38 -6.26 -5.75 -8.63
CA ASP A 38 -4.85 -6.03 -8.79
C ASP A 38 -3.96 -5.43 -7.70
N SER A 39 -4.49 -4.64 -6.79
CA SER A 39 -3.71 -3.97 -5.75
C SER A 39 -3.23 -4.91 -4.64
N SER A 40 -2.13 -4.53 -3.97
CA SER A 40 -1.65 -5.22 -2.78
C SER A 40 -2.66 -5.23 -1.62
N HIS A 41 -3.59 -4.28 -1.58
CA HIS A 41 -4.64 -4.24 -0.55
C HIS A 41 -5.62 -5.40 -0.69
N ARG A 42 -6.10 -5.67 -1.91
CA ARG A 42 -6.95 -6.85 -2.15
C ARG A 42 -6.18 -8.15 -1.89
N LYS A 43 -4.89 -8.20 -2.27
CA LYS A 43 -4.03 -9.40 -2.09
C LYS A 43 -3.42 -9.51 -0.68
N ALA A 44 -3.85 -8.73 0.30
CA ALA A 44 -3.09 -8.58 1.55
C ALA A 44 -3.07 -9.84 2.44
N SER A 45 -4.02 -10.77 2.27
CA SER A 45 -4.10 -11.99 3.06
C SER A 45 -2.97 -12.99 2.78
N ILE A 46 -2.83 -13.99 3.65
CA ILE A 46 -1.88 -15.10 3.46
C ILE A 46 -2.27 -16.03 2.29
N PHE A 47 -3.48 -15.95 1.75
CA PHE A 47 -3.89 -16.80 0.63
C PHE A 47 -3.49 -16.19 -0.72
N GLU A 48 -3.32 -14.88 -0.75
CA GLU A 48 -3.08 -14.12 -1.98
C GLU A 48 -1.67 -13.50 -2.03
N ASN A 49 -0.98 -13.43 -0.88
CA ASN A 49 0.39 -12.95 -0.78
C ASN A 49 1.32 -14.01 -0.20
N LYS A 50 2.14 -14.61 -1.07
CA LYS A 50 3.09 -15.66 -0.72
C LYS A 50 4.18 -15.21 0.25
N VAL A 51 4.65 -13.95 0.16
CA VAL A 51 5.65 -13.42 1.09
C VAL A 51 5.06 -13.29 2.49
N HIS A 52 3.83 -12.77 2.59
CA HIS A 52 3.11 -12.68 3.85
C HIS A 52 2.82 -14.08 4.43
N LYS A 53 2.39 -15.01 3.58
CA LYS A 53 2.22 -16.42 3.96
C LYS A 53 3.49 -17.04 4.52
N ALA A 54 4.63 -16.85 3.84
CA ALA A 54 5.91 -17.37 4.31
C ALA A 54 6.31 -16.81 5.67
N MET A 55 6.04 -15.52 5.90
CA MET A 55 6.26 -14.89 7.21
C MET A 55 5.32 -15.47 8.27
N TRP A 56 4.03 -15.63 7.95
CA TRP A 56 3.04 -16.22 8.84
C TRP A 56 3.37 -17.67 9.20
N ASP A 57 3.84 -18.46 8.23
CA ASP A 57 4.15 -19.87 8.44
C ASP A 57 5.25 -20.11 9.48
N LEU A 58 6.11 -19.10 9.69
CA LEU A 58 7.17 -19.10 10.69
C LEU A 58 6.80 -18.32 11.97
N HIS A 59 5.69 -17.58 11.97
CA HIS A 59 5.34 -16.69 13.06
C HIS A 59 4.90 -17.47 14.31
N PRO A 60 5.35 -17.10 15.53
CA PRO A 60 4.97 -17.80 16.76
C PRO A 60 3.46 -17.86 16.99
N ASP A 61 2.74 -16.81 16.58
CA ASP A 61 1.29 -16.77 16.78
C ASP A 61 0.52 -17.82 15.97
N LYS A 62 1.12 -18.42 14.93
CA LYS A 62 0.52 -19.55 14.23
C LYS A 62 0.34 -20.75 15.15
N GLN A 63 1.31 -21.01 16.04
CA GLN A 63 1.20 -22.08 17.04
C GLN A 63 0.17 -21.75 18.13
N LYS A 64 -0.03 -20.46 18.41
CA LYS A 64 -1.06 -19.96 19.35
C LYS A 64 -2.45 -19.88 18.72
N GLU A 65 -2.58 -20.24 17.45
CA GLU A 65 -3.82 -20.11 16.67
C GLU A 65 -4.43 -18.69 16.69
N SER A 66 -3.57 -17.66 16.66
CA SER A 66 -3.96 -16.25 16.84
C SER A 66 -3.39 -15.36 15.73
N TYR A 67 -4.12 -15.18 14.64
CA TYR A 67 -3.66 -14.39 13.49
C TYR A 67 -3.80 -12.87 13.72
N THR A 68 -2.94 -12.34 14.60
CA THR A 68 -2.88 -10.92 14.97
C THR A 68 -2.63 -9.98 13.79
N CYS A 69 -2.09 -10.50 12.67
CA CYS A 69 -1.87 -9.75 11.45
C CYS A 69 -3.18 -9.26 10.78
N ALA A 70 -4.33 -9.87 11.12
CA ALA A 70 -5.62 -9.55 10.52
C ALA A 70 -6.04 -8.09 10.67
N THR A 71 -5.65 -7.42 11.75
CA THR A 71 -5.99 -6.01 12.01
C THR A 71 -5.60 -5.09 10.85
N CYS A 72 -4.54 -5.44 10.11
CA CYS A 72 -4.08 -4.69 8.93
C CYS A 72 -4.25 -5.48 7.62
N HIS A 73 -4.02 -6.79 7.64
CA HIS A 73 -3.98 -7.59 6.41
C HIS A 73 -5.34 -8.10 5.95
N THR A 74 -6.30 -8.30 6.86
CA THR A 74 -7.62 -8.85 6.54
C THR A 74 -8.70 -8.19 7.41
N PRO A 75 -8.75 -6.85 7.53
CA PRO A 75 -9.62 -6.20 8.50
C PRO A 75 -11.12 -6.28 8.16
N THR A 76 -11.47 -6.76 6.95
CA THR A 76 -12.85 -7.10 6.60
C THR A 76 -13.34 -8.39 7.29
N ASP A 77 -12.44 -9.23 7.82
CA ASP A 77 -12.78 -10.47 8.52
C ASP A 77 -13.19 -10.20 9.97
N LEU A 78 -14.44 -9.73 10.14
CA LEU A 78 -14.97 -9.29 11.42
C LEU A 78 -15.07 -10.44 12.45
N GLU A 79 -15.33 -11.67 12.00
CA GLU A 79 -15.37 -12.83 12.88
C GLU A 79 -13.98 -13.15 13.43
N LEU A 80 -12.96 -13.14 12.56
CA LEU A 80 -11.57 -13.33 12.98
C LEU A 80 -11.15 -12.22 13.97
N LEU A 81 -11.43 -10.95 13.65
CA LEU A 81 -11.12 -9.84 14.54
C LEU A 81 -11.83 -9.96 15.90
N LYS A 82 -13.11 -10.34 15.90
CA LYS A 82 -13.87 -10.59 17.13
C LYS A 82 -13.25 -11.71 17.95
N ASN A 83 -12.83 -12.81 17.31
CA ASN A 83 -12.18 -13.93 18.00
C ASN A 83 -10.84 -13.50 18.63
N LEU A 84 -10.07 -12.62 17.97
CA LEU A 84 -8.86 -12.04 18.55
C LEU A 84 -9.19 -11.21 19.80
N GLU A 85 -10.19 -10.33 19.73
CA GLU A 85 -10.62 -9.50 20.87
C GLU A 85 -11.10 -10.34 22.05
N GLU A 86 -11.77 -11.47 21.78
CA GLU A 86 -12.28 -12.41 22.78
C GLU A 86 -11.24 -13.45 23.25
N ASN A 87 -9.98 -13.35 22.80
CA ASN A 87 -8.90 -14.32 23.07
C ASN A 87 -9.28 -15.78 22.72
N LYS A 88 -10.03 -15.96 21.65
CA LYS A 88 -10.41 -17.26 21.08
C LYS A 88 -9.48 -17.62 19.93
N LYS A 89 -9.57 -18.88 19.49
CA LYS A 89 -8.95 -19.33 18.24
C LYS A 89 -9.37 -18.41 17.10
N ALA A 90 -8.40 -17.78 16.45
CA ALA A 90 -8.61 -16.79 15.41
C ALA A 90 -7.64 -17.07 14.26
N MET A 91 -8.04 -17.95 13.36
CA MET A 91 -7.23 -18.36 12.22
C MET A 91 -7.93 -17.95 10.92
N PRO A 92 -7.18 -17.49 9.91
CA PRO A 92 -7.76 -17.14 8.63
C PRO A 92 -8.14 -18.43 7.89
N GLU A 93 -9.34 -18.44 7.31
CA GLU A 93 -9.86 -19.56 6.51
C GLU A 93 -9.84 -19.22 5.02
N ASN A 94 -9.66 -20.21 4.16
CA ASN A 94 -9.68 -19.96 2.71
C ASN A 94 -11.11 -19.72 2.23
N ASN A 95 -11.55 -18.46 2.26
CA ASN A 95 -12.90 -18.02 1.91
C ASN A 95 -12.87 -16.74 1.06
N ASN A 96 -14.06 -16.23 0.69
CA ASN A 96 -14.19 -15.03 -0.12
C ASN A 96 -13.63 -13.78 0.58
N VAL A 97 -13.81 -13.66 1.90
CA VAL A 97 -13.31 -12.51 2.67
C VAL A 97 -11.79 -12.43 2.54
N GLN A 98 -11.13 -13.58 2.66
CA GLN A 98 -9.68 -13.70 2.66
C GLN A 98 -9.08 -13.61 1.24
N THR A 99 -9.79 -14.06 0.20
CA THR A 99 -9.26 -14.08 -1.17
C THR A 99 -9.67 -12.87 -2.02
N GLN A 100 -10.81 -12.25 -1.74
CA GLN A 100 -11.35 -11.14 -2.55
C GLN A 100 -11.50 -9.83 -1.77
N GLU A 101 -11.72 -9.89 -0.46
CA GLU A 101 -12.15 -8.73 0.34
C GLU A 101 -11.18 -8.38 1.47
N ALA A 102 -9.92 -8.84 1.43
CA ALA A 102 -8.98 -8.72 2.56
C ALA A 102 -8.99 -7.29 3.17
N ILE A 103 -8.61 -6.30 2.37
CA ILE A 103 -8.88 -4.87 2.62
C ILE A 103 -9.88 -4.39 1.56
N SER A 104 -11.18 -4.46 1.88
CA SER A 104 -12.29 -4.25 0.93
C SER A 104 -12.57 -2.77 0.62
N CYS A 105 -13.34 -2.51 -0.44
CA CYS A 105 -13.87 -1.17 -0.72
C CYS A 105 -14.66 -0.63 0.48
N VAL A 106 -15.54 -1.45 1.05
CA VAL A 106 -16.39 -1.08 2.19
C VAL A 106 -15.55 -0.78 3.42
N TYR A 107 -14.54 -1.60 3.73
CA TYR A 107 -13.66 -1.34 4.87
C TYR A 107 -13.04 0.05 4.78
N CYS A 108 -12.35 0.37 3.68
CA CYS A 108 -11.67 1.67 3.52
C CYS A 108 -12.65 2.84 3.51
N HIS A 109 -13.76 2.70 2.78
CA HIS A 109 -14.77 3.76 2.67
C HIS A 109 -15.68 3.89 3.90
N SER A 110 -15.52 3.03 4.91
CA SER A 110 -16.22 3.15 6.18
C SER A 110 -15.31 3.59 7.33
N ILE A 111 -14.01 3.86 7.10
CA ILE A 111 -13.12 4.42 8.12
C ILE A 111 -13.60 5.82 8.51
N LYS A 112 -14.08 5.99 9.74
CA LYS A 112 -14.50 7.30 10.25
C LYS A 112 -13.33 8.04 10.88
N ASP A 113 -12.51 7.35 11.65
CA ASP A 113 -11.34 7.93 12.32
C ASP A 113 -10.28 6.86 12.65
N VAL A 114 -9.16 7.28 13.23
CA VAL A 114 -8.06 6.41 13.65
C VAL A 114 -7.80 6.58 15.14
N GLU A 115 -7.80 5.47 15.87
CA GLU A 115 -7.43 5.40 17.27
C GLU A 115 -5.93 5.10 17.41
N ASN A 116 -5.26 5.86 18.28
CA ASN A 116 -3.84 5.70 18.56
C ASN A 116 -3.60 4.65 19.64
N HIS A 117 -2.65 3.75 19.38
CA HIS A 117 -2.28 2.68 20.31
C HIS A 117 -0.77 2.48 20.32
N ALA A 118 -0.25 1.93 21.42
CA ALA A 118 1.19 1.73 21.58
C ALA A 118 1.78 0.81 20.49
N LYS A 119 1.17 -0.36 20.26
CA LYS A 119 1.73 -1.36 19.34
C LYS A 119 1.43 -1.07 17.86
N ALA A 120 0.20 -0.70 17.53
CA ALA A 120 -0.23 -0.32 16.18
C ALA A 120 -1.58 0.37 16.30
N ASN A 121 -1.83 1.41 15.50
CA ASN A 121 -3.11 2.10 15.51
C ASN A 121 -4.27 1.20 15.05
N LYS A 122 -5.51 1.65 15.29
CA LYS A 122 -6.73 0.95 14.89
C LYS A 122 -7.63 1.89 14.09
N ASN A 123 -8.05 1.47 12.91
CA ASN A 123 -9.10 2.17 12.18
C ASN A 123 -10.44 2.00 12.91
N ILE A 124 -11.14 3.10 13.14
CA ILE A 124 -12.50 3.10 13.66
C ILE A 124 -13.45 3.14 12.48
N ILE A 125 -14.32 2.13 12.38
CA ILE A 125 -15.26 1.98 11.27
C ILE A 125 -16.63 2.58 11.66
N SER A 126 -17.33 3.14 10.68
CA SER A 126 -18.71 3.60 10.82
C SER A 126 -19.67 2.41 10.73
N GLU A 127 -20.67 2.39 11.60
CA GLU A 127 -21.74 1.38 11.61
C GLU A 127 -22.93 1.79 10.72
N GLU A 128 -22.88 2.98 10.12
CA GLU A 128 -23.95 3.48 9.27
C GLU A 128 -24.06 2.67 7.97
N LYS A 129 -25.20 1.98 7.81
CA LYS A 129 -25.44 1.13 6.63
C LYS A 129 -25.49 1.96 5.35
N LYS A 130 -24.69 1.56 4.35
CA LYS A 130 -24.64 2.16 3.01
C LYS A 130 -24.32 3.67 3.05
N VAL A 131 -23.53 4.09 4.03
CA VAL A 131 -22.93 5.42 4.11
C VAL A 131 -21.42 5.25 4.00
N PHE A 132 -20.83 5.93 3.02
CA PHE A 132 -19.42 5.83 2.69
C PHE A 132 -18.76 7.20 2.69
N TYR A 133 -17.52 7.26 3.13
CA TYR A 133 -16.71 8.47 3.12
C TYR A 133 -15.91 8.58 1.82
N SER A 134 -15.76 9.80 1.32
CA SER A 134 -14.92 10.10 0.16
C SER A 134 -14.54 11.57 0.15
N ALA A 135 -13.44 11.92 -0.51
CA ALA A 135 -13.06 13.31 -0.68
C ALA A 135 -13.68 13.90 -1.97
N ASN A 136 -14.27 15.08 -1.83
CA ASN A 136 -14.71 15.90 -2.95
C ASN A 136 -14.57 17.39 -2.60
N GLU A 137 -13.63 18.07 -3.26
CA GLU A 137 -13.30 19.49 -3.01
C GLU A 137 -14.54 20.40 -3.11
N ASN A 138 -15.45 20.11 -4.04
CA ASN A 138 -16.65 20.93 -4.27
C ASN A 138 -17.82 20.61 -3.34
N ASN A 139 -17.75 19.52 -2.57
CA ASN A 139 -18.85 19.07 -1.71
C ASN A 139 -18.40 18.83 -0.27
N ARG A 140 -17.27 19.40 0.18
CA ARG A 140 -16.66 19.11 1.49
C ARG A 140 -17.63 19.22 2.66
N ASP A 141 -18.53 20.20 2.66
CA ASP A 141 -19.49 20.36 3.76
C ASP A 141 -20.73 19.44 3.68
N GLN A 142 -20.84 18.61 2.63
CA GLN A 142 -22.02 17.78 2.39
C GLN A 142 -21.92 16.43 3.11
N LYS A 143 -22.73 16.29 4.15
CA LYS A 143 -22.98 15.01 4.82
C LYS A 143 -24.06 14.22 4.11
N ASN A 144 -23.86 12.91 4.00
CA ASN A 144 -24.90 11.97 3.60
C ASN A 144 -25.64 12.34 2.31
N LYS A 145 -24.90 12.80 1.29
CA LYS A 145 -25.44 13.22 0.00
C LYS A 145 -26.28 12.10 -0.61
N SER A 146 -27.60 12.33 -0.68
CA SER A 146 -28.57 11.39 -1.23
C SER A 146 -28.80 11.61 -2.72
N PHE A 147 -29.36 10.59 -3.38
CA PHE A 147 -29.77 10.68 -4.77
C PHE A 147 -30.89 11.71 -4.97
N LYS A 148 -30.71 12.63 -5.92
CA LYS A 148 -31.74 13.58 -6.36
C LYS A 148 -31.47 14.04 -7.79
N ASP A 149 -32.53 14.49 -8.47
CA ASP A 149 -32.39 15.24 -9.71
C ASP A 149 -32.10 16.70 -9.36
N GLU A 150 -30.98 17.22 -9.86
CA GLU A 150 -30.66 18.64 -9.82
C GLU A 150 -31.16 19.27 -11.12
N VAL A 151 -32.06 20.23 -10.96
CA VAL A 151 -32.73 20.90 -12.08
C VAL A 151 -32.12 22.28 -12.24
N SER A 152 -31.62 22.58 -13.43
CA SER A 152 -31.05 23.88 -13.77
C SER A 152 -31.73 24.46 -15.02
N PHE A 153 -31.39 25.71 -15.34
CA PHE A 153 -31.90 26.42 -16.52
C PHE A 153 -33.44 26.38 -16.63
N PHE A 154 -34.13 26.88 -15.59
CA PHE A 154 -35.60 26.98 -15.53
C PHE A 154 -36.36 25.66 -15.78
N GLY A 155 -35.79 24.51 -15.40
CA GLY A 155 -36.46 23.23 -15.58
C GLY A 155 -36.03 22.41 -16.79
N MET A 156 -35.26 23.02 -17.70
CA MET A 156 -34.90 22.41 -18.99
C MET A 156 -33.72 21.44 -18.88
N MET A 157 -32.89 21.56 -17.85
CA MET A 157 -31.73 20.71 -17.64
C MET A 157 -31.91 19.92 -16.35
N LYS A 158 -31.81 18.59 -16.43
CA LYS A 158 -31.83 17.69 -15.26
C LYS A 158 -30.56 16.87 -15.23
N GLU A 159 -29.83 16.96 -14.12
CA GLU A 159 -28.65 16.13 -13.87
C GLU A 159 -28.87 15.28 -12.63
N LYS A 160 -28.47 14.01 -12.70
CA LYS A 160 -28.50 13.11 -11.55
C LYS A 160 -27.36 13.46 -10.59
N SER A 161 -27.69 13.70 -9.32
CA SER A 161 -26.76 14.00 -8.24
C SER A 161 -26.87 12.94 -7.14
N GLY A 162 -25.73 12.52 -6.58
CA GLY A 162 -25.68 11.44 -5.58
C GLY A 162 -25.79 10.03 -6.18
N SER A 163 -25.93 9.02 -5.31
CA SER A 163 -26.08 7.60 -5.70
C SER A 163 -27.40 7.03 -5.18
N PRO A 164 -28.16 6.29 -6.01
CA PRO A 164 -29.40 5.65 -5.59
C PRO A 164 -29.17 4.40 -4.73
N PHE A 165 -27.91 3.94 -4.62
CA PHE A 165 -27.55 2.70 -3.93
C PHE A 165 -26.91 2.92 -2.57
N HIS A 166 -26.23 4.05 -2.37
CA HIS A 166 -25.55 4.41 -1.12
C HIS A 166 -25.45 5.94 -0.98
N LYS A 167 -25.31 6.43 0.24
CA LYS A 167 -25.01 7.84 0.52
C LYS A 167 -23.50 8.03 0.58
N ILE A 168 -23.06 9.27 0.33
CA ILE A 168 -21.65 9.65 0.48
C ILE A 168 -21.56 10.81 1.46
N ASP A 169 -20.70 10.67 2.45
CA ASP A 169 -20.31 11.75 3.35
C ASP A 169 -18.95 12.30 2.91
N TYR A 170 -18.95 13.57 2.49
CA TYR A 170 -17.76 14.28 2.03
C TYR A 170 -17.11 15.12 3.13
N SER A 171 -17.67 15.12 4.34
CA SER A 171 -17.20 15.98 5.44
C SER A 171 -16.08 15.38 6.28
N ASN A 172 -15.65 14.15 5.96
CA ASN A 172 -14.57 13.50 6.70
C ASN A 172 -13.19 13.96 6.20
N ASP A 173 -12.55 14.84 6.97
CA ASP A 173 -11.21 15.38 6.69
C ASP A 173 -10.12 14.31 6.55
N ASN A 174 -10.32 13.12 7.13
CA ASN A 174 -9.37 12.01 7.01
C ASN A 174 -9.20 11.49 5.58
N PHE A 175 -10.13 11.83 4.65
CA PHE A 175 -10.06 11.47 3.23
C PHE A 175 -9.39 12.55 2.36
N TYR A 176 -9.23 13.75 2.90
CA TYR A 176 -8.49 14.85 2.27
C TYR A 176 -7.02 14.82 2.67
N THR A 177 -6.74 14.24 3.83
CA THR A 177 -5.39 13.99 4.37
C THR A 177 -5.01 12.51 4.19
N GLY A 178 -3.79 12.14 4.60
CA GLY A 178 -3.36 10.73 4.67
C GLY A 178 -3.80 9.98 5.93
N LYS A 179 -4.58 10.62 6.83
CA LYS A 179 -4.86 10.08 8.17
C LYS A 179 -5.60 8.75 8.14
N MET A 180 -6.51 8.53 7.19
CA MET A 180 -7.23 7.24 7.07
C MET A 180 -6.31 6.04 6.78
N CYS A 181 -5.12 6.28 6.23
CA CYS A 181 -4.12 5.23 6.00
C CYS A 181 -3.40 4.81 7.29
N MET A 182 -3.41 5.69 8.31
CA MET A 182 -2.56 5.56 9.50
C MET A 182 -3.05 4.51 10.51
N GLY A 183 -4.27 3.97 10.37
CA GLY A 183 -4.65 2.80 11.16
C GLY A 183 -3.75 1.61 10.86
N CYS A 184 -3.36 1.41 9.60
CA CYS A 184 -2.50 0.28 9.21
C CYS A 184 -1.04 0.71 8.94
N HIS A 185 -0.81 1.97 8.56
CA HIS A 185 0.50 2.45 8.10
C HIS A 185 1.24 3.37 9.08
N SER A 186 0.75 3.58 10.30
CA SER A 186 1.43 4.41 11.32
C SER A 186 2.71 3.76 11.85
N HIS A 187 2.57 2.69 12.60
CA HIS A 187 3.67 1.90 13.16
C HIS A 187 3.19 0.51 13.52
N MET A 188 4.15 -0.40 13.65
CA MET A 188 3.95 -1.73 14.19
C MET A 188 5.10 -2.06 15.13
N GLN A 189 4.79 -2.35 16.39
CA GLN A 189 5.75 -2.83 17.37
C GLN A 189 5.59 -4.33 17.61
N ASN A 190 6.70 -5.00 17.85
CA ASN A 190 6.69 -6.37 18.38
C ASN A 190 6.56 -6.37 19.91
N ASP A 191 6.62 -7.55 20.51
CA ASP A 191 6.50 -7.73 21.96
C ASP A 191 7.68 -7.16 22.78
N ASN A 192 8.80 -6.82 22.13
CA ASN A 192 9.91 -6.11 22.76
C ASN A 192 9.75 -4.57 22.70
N ASN A 193 8.58 -4.07 22.29
CA ASN A 193 8.31 -2.65 22.01
C ASN A 193 9.24 -2.06 20.92
N PHE A 194 9.80 -2.91 20.06
CA PHE A 194 10.66 -2.48 18.96
C PHE A 194 9.83 -2.20 17.71
N ASP A 195 10.05 -1.04 17.10
CA ASP A 195 9.36 -0.60 15.89
C ASP A 195 9.82 -1.40 14.67
N LEU A 196 8.95 -2.31 14.20
CA LEU A 196 9.15 -3.07 12.97
C LEU A 196 8.96 -2.22 11.72
N CYS A 197 8.04 -1.26 11.78
CA CYS A 197 7.88 -0.20 10.79
C CYS A 197 7.32 1.03 11.49
N ARG A 198 7.67 2.22 11.00
CA ARG A 198 7.13 3.49 11.48
C ARG A 198 7.12 4.51 10.36
N MET A 199 6.02 5.23 10.26
CA MET A 199 5.81 6.39 9.42
C MET A 199 5.73 7.64 10.27
N ASP A 200 6.26 8.74 9.74
CA ASP A 200 6.10 10.05 10.37
C ASP A 200 4.65 10.52 10.17
N GLU A 201 3.97 10.85 11.28
CA GLU A 201 2.62 11.41 11.24
C GLU A 201 2.51 12.70 10.44
N LYS A 202 3.61 13.47 10.31
CA LYS A 202 3.60 14.71 9.54
C LYS A 202 3.17 14.49 8.10
N GLY A 203 3.61 13.38 7.49
CA GLY A 203 3.25 13.02 6.11
C GLY A 203 1.77 12.65 5.92
N ALA A 204 1.04 12.42 7.01
CA ALA A 204 -0.37 12.05 6.98
C ALA A 204 -1.33 13.23 7.23
N LYS A 205 -0.82 14.39 7.66
CA LYS A 205 -1.64 15.58 8.02
C LYS A 205 -1.78 16.61 6.90
N ASP A 206 -0.88 16.60 5.94
CA ASP A 206 -0.90 17.51 4.80
C ASP A 206 -2.05 17.17 3.82
N GLU A 207 -2.70 18.15 3.20
CA GLU A 207 -3.77 17.94 2.21
C GLU A 207 -3.24 17.89 0.77
N GLU A 208 -2.12 18.54 0.47
CA GLU A 208 -1.58 18.67 -0.89
C GLU A 208 -0.66 17.48 -1.24
N THR A 209 0.28 17.18 -0.35
CA THR A 209 1.32 16.18 -0.47
C THR A 209 1.19 15.16 0.65
N ASN A 210 0.38 14.13 0.40
CA ASN A 210 0.11 13.06 1.36
C ASN A 210 0.08 11.69 0.69
N CYS A 211 -0.24 10.67 1.50
CA CYS A 211 -0.36 9.29 1.06
C CYS A 211 -1.26 9.15 -0.17
N ILE A 212 -2.43 9.80 -0.16
CA ILE A 212 -3.44 9.72 -1.22
C ILE A 212 -2.93 10.42 -2.49
N SER A 213 -2.33 11.61 -2.37
CA SER A 213 -1.92 12.35 -3.57
C SER A 213 -0.79 11.66 -4.35
N CYS A 214 0.12 10.94 -3.67
CA CYS A 214 1.19 10.17 -4.30
C CYS A 214 0.79 8.73 -4.68
N HIS A 215 0.09 8.00 -3.80
CA HIS A 215 -0.22 6.58 -4.00
C HIS A 215 -1.57 6.34 -4.70
N MET A 216 -2.46 7.33 -4.70
CA MET A 216 -3.74 7.34 -5.42
C MET A 216 -3.84 8.60 -6.29
N PRO A 217 -2.91 8.83 -7.23
CA PRO A 217 -2.89 10.06 -8.01
C PRO A 217 -4.19 10.23 -8.81
N LYS A 218 -4.55 11.49 -9.11
CA LYS A 218 -5.63 11.77 -10.07
C LYS A 218 -5.18 11.26 -11.44
N ILE A 219 -6.02 10.47 -12.08
CA ILE A 219 -5.83 9.94 -13.44
C ILE A 219 -7.08 10.22 -14.27
N SER A 220 -7.01 9.95 -15.58
CA SER A 220 -8.15 10.07 -16.49
C SER A 220 -9.39 9.39 -15.92
N GLY A 221 -10.51 10.10 -15.94
CA GLY A 221 -11.73 9.69 -15.27
C GLY A 221 -12.36 8.44 -15.84
N SER A 222 -13.36 7.94 -15.12
CA SER A 222 -14.04 6.69 -15.44
C SER A 222 -15.55 6.91 -15.58
N ALA A 223 -16.18 5.98 -16.30
CA ALA A 223 -17.63 5.91 -16.40
C ALA A 223 -18.17 5.07 -15.24
N THR A 224 -19.18 5.59 -14.57
CA THR A 224 -20.07 4.82 -13.71
C THR A 224 -21.38 4.53 -14.44
N SER A 225 -22.24 3.71 -13.85
CA SER A 225 -23.61 3.50 -14.35
C SER A 225 -24.48 4.77 -14.37
N ILE A 226 -24.04 5.86 -13.73
CA ILE A 226 -24.82 7.10 -13.53
C ILE A 226 -24.15 8.31 -14.17
N LYS A 227 -22.82 8.40 -14.09
CA LYS A 227 -22.04 9.59 -14.48
C LYS A 227 -20.66 9.21 -14.98
N ILE A 228 -20.17 9.97 -15.96
CA ILE A 228 -18.78 9.96 -16.40
C ILE A 228 -18.04 11.10 -15.68
N THR A 229 -16.91 10.80 -15.05
CA THR A 229 -16.06 11.81 -14.42
C THR A 229 -14.92 12.20 -15.36
N LYS A 230 -14.41 13.42 -15.23
CA LYS A 230 -13.20 13.86 -15.97
C LYS A 230 -11.93 13.21 -15.41
N GLU A 231 -11.89 13.02 -14.11
CA GLU A 231 -10.79 12.41 -13.37
C GLU A 231 -11.35 11.52 -12.25
N HIS A 232 -10.56 10.54 -11.81
CA HIS A 232 -10.76 9.83 -10.55
C HIS A 232 -9.41 9.56 -9.88
N ARG A 233 -9.45 9.19 -8.60
CA ARG A 233 -8.26 8.76 -7.85
C ARG A 233 -7.95 7.31 -8.21
N PHE A 234 -6.71 7.01 -8.56
CA PHE A 234 -6.29 5.64 -8.88
C PHE A 234 -6.38 4.71 -7.65
N HIS A 235 -7.08 3.58 -7.77
CA HIS A 235 -7.26 2.61 -6.68
C HIS A 235 -6.39 1.36 -6.80
N GLY A 236 -5.35 1.37 -7.65
CA GLY A 236 -4.35 0.31 -7.67
C GLY A 236 -3.21 0.52 -6.66
N PHE A 237 -3.23 1.64 -5.92
CA PHE A 237 -2.28 2.04 -4.88
C PHE A 237 -0.82 1.90 -5.35
N ALA A 238 -0.37 2.92 -6.11
CA ALA A 238 0.98 2.92 -6.70
C ALA A 238 2.02 2.56 -5.64
N SER A 239 2.89 1.60 -5.93
CA SER A 239 3.87 1.11 -4.95
C SER A 239 5.14 0.70 -5.68
N GLY A 240 6.16 0.33 -4.90
CA GLY A 240 7.35 -0.28 -5.48
C GLY A 240 7.01 -1.49 -6.37
N SER A 241 5.93 -2.23 -6.13
CA SER A 241 5.62 -3.47 -6.86
C SER A 241 4.64 -3.28 -8.03
N LYS A 242 3.93 -2.15 -8.06
CA LYS A 242 2.81 -1.87 -8.98
C LYS A 242 2.87 -0.42 -9.43
N ASN A 243 2.85 -0.18 -10.74
CA ASN A 243 2.88 1.16 -11.33
C ASN A 243 4.10 1.98 -10.86
N GLN A 244 5.27 1.34 -10.87
CA GLN A 244 6.55 1.94 -10.46
C GLN A 244 6.81 3.28 -11.15
N ASP A 245 6.42 3.41 -12.41
CA ASP A 245 6.59 4.63 -13.20
C ASP A 245 5.91 5.85 -12.56
N LEU A 246 4.79 5.65 -11.86
CA LEU A 246 4.10 6.73 -11.14
C LEU A 246 4.95 7.28 -9.98
N LEU A 247 5.78 6.43 -9.36
CA LEU A 247 6.61 6.78 -8.20
C LEU A 247 8.08 7.06 -8.55
N ALA A 248 8.59 6.50 -9.66
CA ALA A 248 9.97 6.65 -10.10
C ALA A 248 10.37 8.13 -10.26
N LYS A 249 9.42 8.99 -10.61
CA LYS A 249 9.61 10.45 -10.73
C LYS A 249 10.05 11.13 -9.43
N TYR A 250 9.79 10.55 -8.27
CA TYR A 250 10.18 11.07 -6.95
C TYR A 250 11.54 10.58 -6.48
N ILE A 251 12.22 9.74 -7.25
CA ILE A 251 13.62 9.42 -7.04
C ILE A 251 14.45 10.16 -8.08
N LYS A 252 15.14 11.21 -7.65
CA LYS A 252 16.01 11.98 -8.55
C LYS A 252 17.40 11.38 -8.56
N ILE A 253 18.00 11.37 -9.74
CA ILE A 253 19.37 10.92 -9.92
C ILE A 253 20.13 11.92 -10.79
N ASP A 254 21.36 12.18 -10.38
CA ASP A 254 22.29 13.09 -11.05
C ASP A 254 23.69 12.47 -11.03
N LEU A 255 24.49 12.77 -12.06
CA LEU A 255 25.87 12.34 -12.18
C LEU A 255 26.76 13.58 -12.32
N LYS A 256 27.77 13.66 -11.46
CA LYS A 256 28.79 14.70 -11.50
C LYS A 256 30.14 14.07 -11.80
N GLU A 257 30.72 14.46 -12.94
CA GLU A 257 32.07 14.07 -13.35
C GLU A 257 33.11 14.98 -12.69
N ASN A 258 34.17 14.39 -12.16
CA ASN A 258 35.34 15.08 -11.63
C ASN A 258 36.61 14.58 -12.36
N SER A 259 37.77 15.19 -12.09
CA SER A 259 39.01 14.92 -12.84
C SER A 259 39.49 13.46 -12.84
N ASN A 260 39.25 12.72 -11.75
CA ASN A 260 39.75 11.35 -11.53
C ASN A 260 38.67 10.36 -11.06
N ASN A 261 37.47 10.84 -10.76
CA ASN A 261 36.36 10.03 -10.26
C ASN A 261 35.04 10.64 -10.75
N PHE A 262 33.93 9.97 -10.46
CA PHE A 262 32.61 10.57 -10.65
C PHE A 262 31.68 10.20 -9.50
N GLU A 263 30.71 11.07 -9.27
CA GLU A 263 29.70 10.94 -8.22
C GLU A 263 28.34 10.64 -8.85
N VAL A 264 27.65 9.65 -8.31
CA VAL A 264 26.23 9.42 -8.54
C VAL A 264 25.47 9.86 -7.31
N SER A 265 24.54 10.79 -7.46
CA SER A 265 23.69 11.22 -6.36
C SER A 265 22.25 10.77 -6.56
N ILE A 266 21.64 10.24 -5.50
CA ILE A 266 20.24 9.79 -5.46
C ILE A 266 19.51 10.62 -4.42
N LYS A 267 18.37 11.21 -4.78
CA LYS A 267 17.48 11.92 -3.86
C LYS A 267 16.15 11.19 -3.74
N ASN A 268 15.77 10.85 -2.52
CA ASN A 268 14.41 10.43 -2.19
C ASN A 268 13.56 11.68 -1.91
N GLU A 269 12.58 12.00 -2.75
CA GLU A 269 11.66 13.14 -2.53
C GLU A 269 10.40 12.74 -1.77
N ALA A 270 10.28 11.48 -1.34
CA ALA A 270 9.17 11.08 -0.48
C ALA A 270 9.33 11.66 0.93
N ALA A 271 8.19 11.93 1.57
CA ALA A 271 8.10 12.37 2.96
C ALA A 271 8.38 11.23 3.98
N HIS A 272 8.78 10.05 3.50
CA HIS A 272 9.12 8.88 4.31
C HIS A 272 10.35 8.18 3.76
N ASN A 273 10.95 7.32 4.59
CA ASN A 273 12.06 6.48 4.14
C ASN A 273 11.60 5.58 2.98
N LEU A 274 12.49 5.34 2.03
CA LEU A 274 12.23 4.39 0.96
C LEU A 274 12.14 2.98 1.56
N PHE A 275 11.19 2.15 1.14
CA PHE A 275 11.08 0.74 1.58
C PHE A 275 11.24 0.48 3.09
N LEU A 276 10.18 0.77 3.86
CA LEU A 276 10.20 0.67 5.33
C LEU A 276 10.38 -0.75 5.89
N GLN A 277 9.98 -1.76 5.12
CA GLN A 277 9.93 -3.14 5.56
C GLN A 277 11.31 -3.79 5.43
N SER A 278 11.77 -4.48 6.48
CA SER A 278 13.16 -4.97 6.64
C SER A 278 13.58 -6.11 5.70
N LEU A 279 12.65 -6.79 5.04
CA LEU A 279 12.97 -7.75 3.97
C LEU A 279 13.32 -7.04 2.66
N ARG A 280 13.04 -5.74 2.49
CA ARG A 280 13.35 -5.04 1.25
C ARG A 280 14.85 -4.78 1.13
N LEU A 281 15.37 -4.99 -0.07
CA LEU A 281 16.76 -4.67 -0.43
C LEU A 281 16.77 -3.82 -1.69
N ALA A 282 17.10 -2.54 -1.57
CA ALA A 282 17.32 -1.68 -2.73
C ALA A 282 18.78 -1.74 -3.17
N GLN A 283 19.02 -1.55 -4.46
CA GLN A 283 20.37 -1.56 -5.03
C GLN A 283 20.52 -0.48 -6.10
N LEU A 284 21.67 0.19 -6.06
CA LEU A 284 22.20 1.00 -7.15
C LEU A 284 23.26 0.17 -7.90
N LYS A 285 22.99 -0.10 -9.17
CA LYS A 285 23.91 -0.76 -10.10
C LYS A 285 24.39 0.27 -11.11
N VAL A 286 25.71 0.39 -11.27
CA VAL A 286 26.34 1.35 -12.18
C VAL A 286 27.28 0.60 -13.11
N SER A 287 27.20 0.90 -14.41
CA SER A 287 28.06 0.32 -15.43
C SER A 287 28.54 1.42 -16.38
N ILE A 288 29.78 1.30 -16.85
CA ILE A 288 30.35 2.18 -17.88
C ILE A 288 30.42 1.40 -19.19
N LEU A 289 29.80 1.93 -20.24
CA LEU A 289 29.93 1.41 -21.60
C LEU A 289 31.00 2.22 -22.33
N ARG A 290 32.11 1.57 -22.66
CA ARG A 290 33.30 2.14 -23.32
C ARG A 290 33.74 1.22 -24.44
N ASP A 291 33.86 1.73 -25.67
CA ASP A 291 34.35 0.98 -26.83
C ASP A 291 33.70 -0.41 -26.99
N SER A 292 32.37 -0.47 -26.85
CA SER A 292 31.56 -1.71 -26.87
C SER A 292 31.81 -2.70 -25.72
N LYS A 293 32.62 -2.35 -24.73
CA LYS A 293 32.80 -3.11 -23.47
C LYS A 293 31.94 -2.51 -22.37
N THR A 294 31.40 -3.38 -21.52
CA THR A 294 30.68 -2.98 -20.30
C THR A 294 31.59 -3.23 -19.09
N ILE A 295 31.87 -2.17 -18.34
CA ILE A 295 32.62 -2.21 -17.08
C ILE A 295 31.61 -2.04 -15.95
N THR A 296 31.26 -3.13 -15.27
CA THR A 296 30.37 -3.10 -14.10
C THR A 296 31.13 -2.63 -12.87
N LEU A 297 30.55 -1.67 -12.14
CA LEU A 297 31.10 -1.15 -10.90
C LEU A 297 30.47 -1.81 -9.68
N ASP A 298 31.05 -1.56 -8.51
CA ASP A 298 30.54 -2.07 -7.23
C ASP A 298 29.08 -1.68 -7.01
N THR A 299 28.23 -2.69 -6.81
CA THR A 299 26.82 -2.47 -6.47
C THR A 299 26.70 -1.92 -5.06
N LYS A 300 26.01 -0.79 -4.91
CA LYS A 300 25.67 -0.26 -3.58
C LYS A 300 24.29 -0.75 -3.15
N SER A 301 24.23 -1.36 -1.98
CA SER A 301 23.01 -1.93 -1.42
C SER A 301 22.47 -1.07 -0.28
N PHE A 302 21.15 -0.90 -0.24
CA PHE A 302 20.43 -0.15 0.78
C PHE A 302 19.40 -1.07 1.45
N ALA A 303 19.49 -1.22 2.76
CA ALA A 303 18.66 -2.10 3.56
C ALA A 303 18.48 -1.53 4.97
N ARG A 304 17.40 -1.97 5.61
CA ARG A 304 17.20 -1.86 7.05
C ARG A 304 17.27 -3.25 7.65
N ILE A 305 18.33 -3.53 8.39
CA ILE A 305 18.60 -4.81 9.04
C ILE A 305 18.23 -4.68 10.51
N ILE A 306 17.24 -5.48 10.93
CA ILE A 306 16.79 -5.55 12.31
C ILE A 306 17.34 -6.82 12.97
N GLY A 307 17.49 -6.79 14.29
CA GLY A 307 18.15 -7.89 14.98
C GLY A 307 18.05 -7.83 16.49
N LYS A 308 18.76 -8.76 17.10
CA LYS A 308 18.93 -8.90 18.54
C LYS A 308 20.36 -9.34 18.85
N ASP A 309 20.94 -8.80 19.91
CA ASP A 309 22.33 -9.10 20.35
C ASP A 309 23.37 -8.92 19.22
N GLY A 310 23.21 -7.88 18.40
CA GLY A 310 24.11 -7.58 17.28
C GLY A 310 23.94 -8.49 16.06
N LYS A 311 22.96 -9.42 16.05
CA LYS A 311 22.75 -10.38 14.96
C LYS A 311 21.41 -10.17 14.27
N PRO A 312 21.31 -10.33 12.94
CA PRO A 312 20.03 -10.26 12.23
C PRO A 312 19.06 -11.36 12.70
N THR A 313 17.81 -11.00 12.99
CA THR A 313 16.80 -11.94 13.48
C THR A 313 15.44 -11.72 12.81
N MET A 314 14.49 -12.64 13.06
CA MET A 314 13.12 -12.47 12.61
C MET A 314 12.43 -11.32 13.39
N PRO A 315 11.41 -10.66 12.79
CA PRO A 315 10.77 -9.48 13.38
C PRO A 315 10.24 -9.67 14.80
N TRP A 316 9.63 -10.83 15.12
CA TRP A 316 9.00 -11.08 16.42
C TRP A 316 9.97 -11.19 17.60
N ILE A 317 11.28 -11.36 17.35
CA ILE A 317 12.31 -11.38 18.42
C ILE A 317 13.29 -10.22 18.36
N ALA A 318 13.26 -9.38 17.32
CA ALA A 318 14.18 -8.25 17.19
C ALA A 318 13.95 -7.23 18.33
N ASP A 319 14.99 -6.56 18.77
CA ASP A 319 14.91 -5.47 19.76
C ASP A 319 15.76 -4.26 19.36
N SER A 320 16.46 -4.35 18.24
CA SER A 320 17.38 -3.31 17.79
C SER A 320 17.45 -3.24 16.26
N GLU A 321 17.91 -2.08 15.78
CA GLU A 321 18.35 -1.89 14.42
C GLU A 321 19.86 -2.15 14.36
N ILE A 322 20.28 -3.15 13.57
CA ILE A 322 21.69 -3.55 13.43
C ILE A 322 22.39 -2.63 12.43
N GLU A 323 21.73 -2.37 11.30
CA GLU A 323 22.21 -1.49 10.24
C GLU A 323 21.01 -0.87 9.53
N ASN A 324 21.09 0.42 9.23
CA ASN A 324 20.10 1.06 8.38
C ASN A 324 20.75 2.14 7.54
N ASN A 325 21.01 1.77 6.31
CA ASN A 325 21.55 2.69 5.30
C ASN A 325 20.51 3.04 4.24
N MET A 326 19.24 2.65 4.44
CA MET A 326 18.14 2.95 3.53
C MET A 326 17.96 4.47 3.35
N LEU A 327 17.58 4.89 2.14
CA LEU A 327 17.37 6.31 1.83
C LEU A 327 16.23 6.87 2.68
N LYS A 328 16.56 7.84 3.53
CA LYS A 328 15.62 8.49 4.45
C LYS A 328 14.70 9.46 3.71
N ALA A 329 13.63 9.89 4.38
CA ALA A 329 12.74 10.94 3.88
C ALA A 329 13.54 12.18 3.46
N ASN A 330 13.25 12.71 2.26
CA ASN A 330 13.91 13.89 1.69
C ASN A 330 15.45 13.84 1.61
N GLU A 331 16.06 12.66 1.75
CA GLU A 331 17.50 12.50 1.76
C GLU A 331 18.09 12.58 0.34
N ARG A 332 19.23 13.28 0.21
CA ARG A 332 20.14 13.12 -0.93
C ARG A 332 21.40 12.37 -0.49
N ARG A 333 21.66 11.20 -1.07
CA ARG A 333 22.88 10.42 -0.87
C ARG A 333 23.79 10.54 -2.09
N VAL A 334 25.08 10.77 -1.86
CA VAL A 334 26.11 10.80 -2.91
C VAL A 334 26.98 9.56 -2.79
N ILE A 335 27.23 8.89 -3.91
CA ILE A 335 28.08 7.70 -4.03
C ILE A 335 29.22 8.03 -4.97
N ASN A 336 30.44 7.96 -4.47
CA ASN A 336 31.64 8.17 -5.25
C ASN A 336 32.13 6.86 -5.89
N TYR A 337 32.54 6.93 -7.14
CA TYR A 337 33.20 5.86 -7.88
C TYR A 337 34.57 6.33 -8.32
N ASP A 338 35.63 5.71 -7.80
CA ASP A 338 37.03 6.05 -8.06
C ASP A 338 37.50 5.53 -9.44
N VAL A 339 36.76 5.91 -10.47
CA VAL A 339 37.02 5.60 -11.88
C VAL A 339 36.99 6.89 -12.68
N LYS A 340 38.06 7.14 -13.42
CA LYS A 340 38.10 8.27 -14.36
C LYS A 340 37.28 7.95 -15.61
N LEU A 341 36.28 8.79 -15.87
CA LEU A 341 35.50 8.74 -17.11
C LEU A 341 36.35 9.26 -18.29
N GLN A 342 36.09 8.70 -19.46
CA GLN A 342 36.68 9.11 -20.73
C GLN A 342 35.59 9.72 -21.61
N LYS A 343 35.99 10.71 -22.42
CA LYS A 343 35.07 11.34 -23.38
C LYS A 343 34.44 10.27 -24.28
N GLY A 344 33.11 10.25 -24.33
CA GLY A 344 32.34 9.26 -25.08
C GLY A 344 31.88 8.05 -24.26
N ASP A 345 32.32 7.91 -23.00
CA ASP A 345 31.76 6.92 -22.09
C ASP A 345 30.27 7.17 -21.87
N LYS A 346 29.51 6.08 -21.84
CA LYS A 346 28.10 6.09 -21.46
C LYS A 346 27.95 5.39 -20.11
N VAL A 347 27.57 6.12 -19.08
CA VAL A 347 27.33 5.59 -17.74
C VAL A 347 25.87 5.18 -17.61
N GLU A 348 25.60 3.88 -17.50
CA GLU A 348 24.29 3.36 -17.15
C GLU A 348 24.14 3.31 -15.63
N VAL A 349 23.04 3.86 -15.13
CA VAL A 349 22.67 3.77 -13.73
C VAL A 349 21.28 3.18 -13.58
N ILE A 350 21.21 2.04 -12.91
CA ILE A 350 19.98 1.31 -12.62
C ILE A 350 19.76 1.34 -11.11
N PHE A 351 18.59 1.80 -10.70
CA PHE A 351 18.14 1.70 -9.32
C PHE A 351 16.89 0.84 -9.26
N GLY A 352 16.89 -0.12 -8.34
CA GLY A 352 15.80 -1.06 -8.18
C GLY A 352 15.84 -1.73 -6.82
N TYR A 353 14.97 -2.70 -6.61
CA TYR A 353 14.87 -3.38 -5.34
C TYR A 353 14.36 -4.82 -5.46
N TYR A 354 14.66 -5.63 -4.46
CA TYR A 354 14.04 -6.92 -4.23
C TYR A 354 12.92 -6.79 -3.19
N THR A 355 11.77 -7.38 -3.47
CA THR A 355 10.68 -7.52 -2.50
C THR A 355 11.15 -8.35 -1.30
N VAL A 356 11.86 -9.44 -1.56
CA VAL A 356 12.48 -10.25 -0.51
C VAL A 356 13.98 -10.21 -0.71
N ASN A 357 14.71 -9.81 0.32
CA ASN A 357 16.17 -9.82 0.33
C ASN A 357 16.62 -11.22 -0.10
N PRO A 358 17.48 -11.36 -1.13
CA PRO A 358 17.90 -12.67 -1.64
C PRO A 358 18.43 -13.61 -0.56
N LYS A 359 19.04 -13.06 0.51
CA LYS A 359 19.52 -13.84 1.67
C LYS A 359 18.41 -14.48 2.51
N MET A 360 17.16 -14.06 2.34
CA MET A 360 15.98 -14.56 3.07
C MET A 360 15.14 -15.55 2.28
N ILE A 361 15.38 -15.71 0.97
CA ILE A 361 14.56 -16.55 0.08
C ILE A 361 14.50 -17.99 0.56
N GLU A 362 15.66 -18.60 0.85
CA GLU A 362 15.74 -19.98 1.33
C GLU A 362 15.07 -20.13 2.71
N LYS A 363 15.34 -19.21 3.63
CA LYS A 363 14.77 -19.23 4.99
C LYS A 363 13.24 -19.09 4.99
N LEU A 364 12.69 -18.38 4.02
CA LEU A 364 11.24 -18.19 3.85
C LEU A 364 10.59 -19.25 2.96
N ASN A 365 11.36 -20.22 2.47
CA ASN A 365 10.88 -21.26 1.56
C ASN A 365 10.23 -20.68 0.27
N LEU A 366 10.86 -19.65 -0.32
CA LEU A 366 10.38 -18.91 -1.50
C LEU A 366 11.22 -19.19 -2.76
N GLN A 367 11.96 -20.30 -2.80
CA GLN A 367 12.88 -20.65 -3.89
C GLN A 367 12.15 -20.81 -5.23
N ASP A 368 10.93 -21.34 -5.20
CA ASP A 368 10.10 -21.59 -6.39
C ASP A 368 9.23 -20.39 -6.78
N ASP A 369 9.33 -19.27 -6.05
CA ASP A 369 8.57 -18.05 -6.31
C ASP A 369 9.40 -17.00 -7.07
N GLU A 370 9.25 -16.98 -8.40
CA GLU A 370 9.97 -16.03 -9.25
C GLU A 370 9.67 -14.57 -8.93
N GLU A 371 8.45 -14.25 -8.47
CA GLU A 371 8.08 -12.89 -8.10
C GLU A 371 8.88 -12.38 -6.89
N SER A 372 9.06 -13.21 -5.87
CA SER A 372 9.88 -12.88 -4.68
C SER A 372 11.36 -12.71 -5.00
N LYS A 373 11.88 -13.44 -6.01
CA LYS A 373 13.29 -13.38 -6.45
C LYS A 373 13.57 -12.23 -7.43
N LYS A 374 12.54 -11.63 -8.01
CA LYS A 374 12.66 -10.62 -9.06
C LYS A 374 13.32 -9.34 -8.54
N PHE A 375 14.30 -8.84 -9.30
CA PHE A 375 14.79 -7.47 -9.16
C PHE A 375 13.86 -6.51 -9.90
N ASN A 376 13.21 -5.64 -9.15
CA ASN A 376 12.25 -4.67 -9.66
C ASN A 376 12.98 -3.35 -9.94
N ILE A 377 13.12 -3.01 -11.22
CA ILE A 377 13.79 -1.77 -11.66
C ILE A 377 12.83 -0.60 -11.48
N ILE A 378 13.23 0.39 -10.68
CA ILE A 378 12.46 1.64 -10.51
C ILE A 378 12.81 2.61 -11.63
N PHE A 379 14.09 2.71 -11.99
CA PHE A 379 14.52 3.45 -13.16
C PHE A 379 15.83 2.90 -13.72
N SER A 380 16.05 3.18 -15.00
CA SER A 380 17.34 3.08 -15.68
C SER A 380 17.60 4.39 -16.42
N LYS A 381 18.78 4.99 -16.20
CA LYS A 381 19.20 6.21 -16.88
C LYS A 381 20.60 6.08 -17.44
N PHE A 382 20.84 6.77 -18.54
CA PHE A 382 22.16 6.92 -19.13
C PHE A 382 22.65 8.35 -19.02
N PHE A 383 23.92 8.49 -18.64
CA PHE A 383 24.66 9.75 -18.64
C PHE A 383 25.82 9.62 -19.63
N TYR A 384 26.20 10.73 -20.25
CA TYR A 384 27.32 10.78 -21.19
C TYR A 384 28.45 11.59 -20.56
N ALA A 385 29.63 10.97 -20.47
CA ALA A 385 30.85 11.65 -20.03
C ALA A 385 31.24 12.72 -21.05
N LYS A 386 31.70 13.88 -20.56
CA LYS A 386 31.92 15.07 -21.39
C LYS A 386 33.33 15.18 -21.96
#